data_AF-A0A6N9CCL4-F1
#
_entry.id   AF-A0A6N9CCL4-F1
#
_cell.length_a   1.000
_cell.length_b   1.000
_cell.length_c   1.000
_cell.angle_alpha   90.00
_cell.angle_beta   90.00
_cell.angle_gamma   90.00
#
_symmetry.space_group_name_H-M   'P 1'
#
loop_
_entity.id
_entity.type
_entity.pdbx_description
1 polymer ?
#
loop_
_entity_poly.entity_id
_entity_poly.type
_entity_poly.pdbx_seq_one_letter_code
_entity_poly.pdbx_strand_id
1 'polypeptide(L)'
;GLIPWLWYLLSGIIMVIIVVLGLAAFRYFFQFRERQETDRPSFISNIIFGAKWVAAPTFLIVAIAGWLLTPEVPFELSYPELQGFNFVGGMNFSPEFTALLIGLAVYTSAFIAEVVRSGIQAVVRGQREAARSVGLKESQVLRLVVIPQAIPIIVPPLTSQYLNLAKNSSLGIFIGFPDLFMVGETVINQTGQSIPVFAMIMMVYLIMSLTTSAFMNWYNRRITRIGR
;
A
#
# COMPACT_ATOMS: atom_id res chain seq x y z
N GLY A 1 -9.22 12.07 -41.10
CA GLY A 1 -8.73 11.32 -39.94
C GLY A 1 -8.23 12.30 -38.92
N LEU A 2 -8.70 12.22 -37.67
CA LEU A 2 -8.16 13.02 -36.57
C LEU A 2 -6.66 12.71 -36.41
N ILE A 3 -5.85 13.75 -36.18
CA ILE A 3 -4.40 13.61 -36.04
C ILE A 3 -4.13 12.77 -34.77
N PRO A 4 -3.24 11.76 -34.78
CA PRO A 4 -3.05 10.83 -33.67
C PRO A 4 -2.82 11.51 -32.31
N TRP A 5 -2.00 12.56 -32.24
CA TRP A 5 -1.75 13.28 -30.97
C TRP A 5 -3.01 13.92 -30.36
N LEU A 6 -3.98 14.31 -31.20
CA LEU A 6 -5.23 14.93 -30.76
C LEU A 6 -6.17 13.88 -30.13
N TRP A 7 -6.12 12.64 -30.62
CA TRP A 7 -6.83 11.51 -30.00
C TRP A 7 -6.31 11.18 -28.60
N TYR A 8 -4.98 11.09 -28.43
CA TYR A 8 -4.36 10.86 -27.12
C TYR A 8 -4.62 12.00 -26.13
N LEU A 9 -4.64 13.24 -26.62
CA LEU A 9 -4.94 14.40 -25.78
C LEU A 9 -6.40 14.39 -25.30
N LEU A 10 -7.35 14.06 -26.18
CA LEU A 10 -8.77 13.95 -25.83
C LEU A 10 -9.05 12.78 -24.87
N SER A 11 -8.48 11.60 -25.12
CA SER A 11 -8.64 10.44 -24.22
C SER A 11 -8.01 10.69 -22.85
N GLY A 12 -6.86 11.35 -22.80
CA GLY A 12 -6.21 11.79 -21.56
C GLY A 12 -7.07 12.76 -20.75
N ILE A 13 -7.67 13.77 -21.40
CA ILE A 13 -8.58 14.72 -20.74
C ILE A 13 -9.81 14.00 -20.18
N ILE A 14 -10.42 13.07 -20.94
CA ILE A 14 -11.58 12.30 -20.48
C ILE A 14 -11.22 11.45 -19.26
N MET A 15 -10.06 10.79 -19.26
CA MET A 15 -9.57 10.00 -18.12
C MET A 15 -9.36 10.86 -16.87
N VAL A 16 -8.77 12.05 -17.02
CA VAL A 16 -8.59 12.99 -15.90
C VAL A 16 -9.93 13.44 -15.35
N ILE A 17 -10.92 13.75 -16.21
CA ILE A 17 -12.27 14.13 -15.79
C ILE A 17 -12.92 13.00 -15.00
N ILE A 18 -12.83 11.74 -15.46
CA ILE A 18 -13.38 10.57 -14.76
C ILE A 18 -12.74 10.43 -13.37
N VAL A 19 -11.42 10.56 -13.27
CA VAL A 19 -10.70 10.47 -11.99
C VAL A 19 -11.12 11.59 -11.05
N VAL A 20 -11.20 12.83 -11.54
CA VAL A 20 -11.60 14.00 -10.74
C VAL A 20 -13.05 13.87 -10.27
N LEU A 21 -13.96 13.42 -11.13
CA LEU A 21 -15.35 13.15 -10.77
C LEU A 21 -15.46 12.02 -9.75
N GLY A 22 -14.67 10.96 -9.89
CA GLY A 22 -14.61 9.87 -8.92
C GLY A 22 -14.08 10.32 -7.55
N LEU A 23 -13.04 11.15 -7.51
CA LEU A 23 -12.52 11.74 -6.27
C LEU A 23 -13.49 12.75 -5.65
N ALA A 24 -14.19 13.55 -6.47
CA ALA A 24 -15.22 14.48 -6.00
C ALA A 24 -16.43 13.73 -5.43
N ALA A 25 -16.88 12.67 -6.11
CA ALA A 25 -17.92 11.77 -5.61
C ALA A 25 -17.49 11.09 -4.32
N PHE A 26 -16.24 10.62 -4.23
CA PHE A 26 -15.68 10.03 -3.01
C PHE A 26 -15.74 11.02 -1.85
N ARG A 27 -15.30 12.26 -2.08
CA ARG A 27 -15.32 13.32 -1.07
C ARG A 27 -16.74 13.72 -0.68
N TYR A 28 -17.65 13.87 -1.64
CA TYR A 28 -19.05 14.21 -1.39
C TYR A 28 -19.75 13.13 -0.56
N PHE A 29 -19.58 11.86 -0.94
CA PHE A 29 -20.19 10.73 -0.23
C PHE A 29 -19.61 10.56 1.18
N PHE A 30 -18.30 10.81 1.33
CA PHE A 30 -17.62 10.82 2.63
C PHE A 30 -18.22 11.88 3.56
N GLN A 31 -18.43 13.11 3.05
CA GLN A 31 -19.04 14.20 3.82
C GLN A 31 -20.53 13.99 4.09
N PHE A 32 -21.27 13.38 3.16
CA PHE A 32 -22.70 13.14 3.30
C PHE A 32 -23.00 12.09 4.38
N ARG A 33 -22.20 11.02 4.46
CA ARG A 33 -22.37 9.99 5.48
C ARG A 33 -22.02 10.50 6.88
N GLU A 34 -20.99 11.33 7.00
CA GLU A 34 -20.61 11.98 8.27
C GLU A 34 -21.74 12.84 8.85
N ARG A 35 -22.69 13.30 8.01
CA ARG A 35 -23.87 14.06 8.44
C ARG A 35 -25.07 13.21 8.88
N GLN A 36 -25.14 11.92 8.51
CA GLN A 36 -26.30 11.07 8.79
C GLN A 36 -26.12 10.13 9.99
N GLU A 37 -24.89 9.79 10.37
CA GLU A 37 -24.61 8.92 11.52
C GLU A 37 -24.19 9.77 12.73
N THR A 38 -25.17 10.20 13.54
CA THR A 38 -24.96 10.84 14.87
C THR A 38 -24.35 9.87 15.89
N ASP A 39 -24.39 8.57 15.61
CA ASP A 39 -23.82 7.53 16.46
C ASP A 39 -22.46 7.10 15.91
N ARG A 40 -21.40 7.38 16.68
CA ARG A 40 -19.98 7.45 16.27
C ARG A 40 -19.55 6.32 15.30
N PRO A 41 -19.51 6.55 13.97
CA PRO A 41 -18.98 5.55 13.07
C PRO A 41 -17.45 5.51 13.20
N SER A 42 -16.90 4.30 13.40
CA SER A 42 -15.45 4.12 13.44
C SER A 42 -14.84 4.56 12.10
N PHE A 43 -13.81 5.41 12.12
CA PHE A 43 -13.11 5.92 10.93
C PHE A 43 -12.79 4.83 9.88
N ILE A 44 -12.52 3.61 10.34
CA ILE A 44 -12.21 2.43 9.53
C ILE A 44 -13.42 1.97 8.70
N SER A 45 -14.65 1.99 9.24
CA SER A 45 -15.84 1.56 8.50
C SER A 45 -16.14 2.49 7.32
N ASN A 46 -15.93 3.80 7.50
CA ASN A 46 -16.12 4.80 6.45
C ASN A 46 -15.08 4.68 5.34
N ILE A 47 -13.81 4.40 5.67
CA ILE A 47 -12.77 4.12 4.68
C ILE A 47 -13.09 2.85 3.89
N ILE A 48 -13.44 1.76 4.56
CA ILE A 48 -13.74 0.47 3.90
C ILE A 48 -14.94 0.63 2.97
N PHE A 49 -15.97 1.36 3.39
CA PHE A 49 -17.16 1.59 2.58
C PHE A 49 -16.87 2.47 1.36
N GLY A 50 -16.20 3.61 1.54
CA GLY A 50 -15.82 4.50 0.43
C GLY A 50 -14.90 3.80 -0.58
N ALA A 51 -13.97 2.98 -0.09
CA ALA A 51 -13.11 2.17 -0.95
C ALA A 51 -13.91 1.17 -1.79
N LYS A 52 -14.89 0.47 -1.19
CA LYS A 52 -15.71 -0.53 -1.89
C LYS A 52 -16.69 0.06 -2.89
N TRP A 53 -17.36 1.16 -2.54
CA TRP A 53 -18.50 1.67 -3.30
C TRP A 53 -18.18 2.85 -4.21
N VAL A 54 -17.03 3.50 -4.02
CA VAL A 54 -16.64 4.65 -4.85
C VAL A 54 -15.28 4.45 -5.49
N ALA A 55 -14.25 4.10 -4.72
CA ALA A 55 -12.90 3.95 -5.29
C ALA A 55 -12.80 2.75 -6.25
N ALA A 56 -13.32 1.58 -5.87
CA ALA A 56 -13.28 0.39 -6.71
C ALA A 56 -14.07 0.55 -8.03
N PRO A 57 -15.32 1.07 -8.04
CA PRO A 57 -16.02 1.37 -9.29
C PRO A 57 -15.32 2.43 -10.13
N THR A 58 -14.79 3.50 -9.51
CA THR A 58 -14.03 4.53 -10.24
C THR A 58 -12.81 3.92 -10.92
N PHE A 59 -12.06 3.08 -10.22
CA PHE A 59 -10.90 2.39 -10.78
C PHE A 59 -11.29 1.50 -11.97
N LEU A 60 -12.38 0.73 -11.85
CA LEU A 60 -12.90 -0.09 -12.95
C LEU A 60 -13.35 0.76 -14.14
N ILE A 61 -14.06 1.87 -13.90
CA ILE A 61 -14.49 2.79 -14.96
C ILE A 61 -13.28 3.39 -15.67
N VAL A 62 -12.24 3.81 -14.94
CA VAL A 62 -10.99 4.32 -15.52
C VAL A 62 -10.28 3.23 -16.31
N ALA A 63 -10.20 2.00 -15.81
CA ALA A 63 -9.56 0.89 -16.53
C ALA A 63 -10.30 0.56 -17.84
N ILE A 64 -11.64 0.50 -17.79
CA ILE A 64 -12.49 0.22 -18.96
C ILE A 64 -12.45 1.40 -19.95
N ALA A 65 -12.54 2.64 -19.47
CA ALA A 65 -12.44 3.83 -20.29
C ALA A 65 -11.06 3.93 -20.95
N GLY A 66 -9.99 3.61 -20.23
CA GLY A 66 -8.65 3.49 -20.78
C GLY A 66 -8.63 2.48 -21.93
N TRP A 67 -9.12 1.27 -21.68
CA TRP A 67 -9.18 0.20 -22.69
C TRP A 67 -9.98 0.57 -23.96
N LEU A 68 -11.06 1.36 -23.83
CA LEU A 68 -11.91 1.76 -24.96
C LEU A 68 -11.41 3.02 -25.68
N LEU A 69 -10.72 3.92 -24.99
CA LEU A 69 -10.32 5.23 -25.51
C LEU A 69 -8.87 5.24 -26.02
N THR A 70 -8.00 4.34 -25.58
CA THR A 70 -6.64 4.23 -26.11
C THR A 70 -6.60 3.21 -27.26
N PRO A 71 -6.05 3.57 -28.44
CA PRO A 71 -5.92 2.64 -29.57
C PRO A 71 -4.96 1.48 -29.29
N GLU A 72 -4.07 1.65 -28.32
CA GLU A 72 -3.15 0.63 -27.82
C GLU A 72 -3.89 -0.25 -26.83
N VAL A 73 -3.83 -1.57 -27.02
CA VAL A 73 -4.25 -2.52 -26.00
C VAL A 73 -3.21 -2.40 -24.87
N PRO A 74 -3.55 -1.87 -23.68
CA PRO A 74 -2.58 -1.60 -22.62
C PRO A 74 -1.98 -2.89 -22.02
N PHE A 75 -2.56 -4.04 -22.36
CA PHE A 75 -2.11 -5.36 -21.95
C PHE A 75 -2.02 -6.28 -23.17
N GLU A 76 -0.86 -6.30 -23.82
CA GLU A 76 -0.49 -7.41 -24.69
C GLU A 76 -0.04 -8.55 -23.79
N LEU A 77 -0.95 -9.48 -23.50
CA LEU A 77 -0.63 -10.70 -22.77
C LEU A 77 0.26 -11.58 -23.67
N SER A 78 1.56 -11.29 -23.68
CA SER A 78 2.56 -12.14 -24.32
C SER A 78 2.71 -13.42 -23.50
N TYR A 79 2.68 -14.56 -24.16
CA TYR A 79 2.94 -15.85 -23.55
C TYR A 79 4.46 -16.11 -23.62
N PRO A 80 5.07 -16.69 -22.57
CA PRO A 80 6.50 -16.95 -22.57
C PRO A 80 6.82 -18.04 -23.59
N GLU A 81 7.58 -17.67 -24.63
CA GLU A 81 8.12 -18.63 -25.59
C GLU A 81 9.57 -18.96 -25.22
N LEU A 82 9.93 -20.24 -25.29
CA LEU A 82 11.31 -20.70 -25.12
C LEU A 82 12.13 -20.27 -26.34
N GLN A 83 13.01 -19.30 -26.17
CA GLN A 83 13.95 -18.86 -27.21
C GLN A 83 15.39 -19.16 -26.76
N GLY A 84 15.91 -20.30 -27.21
CA GLY A 84 17.22 -20.81 -26.77
C GLY A 84 17.18 -21.34 -25.33
N PHE A 85 18.03 -20.80 -24.45
CA PHE A 85 18.07 -21.15 -23.02
C PHE A 85 17.23 -20.20 -22.13
N ASN A 86 16.60 -19.18 -22.72
CA ASN A 86 15.83 -18.17 -21.99
C ASN A 86 14.37 -18.17 -22.44
N PHE A 87 13.48 -17.73 -21.55
CA PHE A 87 12.10 -17.40 -21.89
C PHE A 87 12.02 -15.95 -22.33
N VAL A 88 11.50 -15.70 -23.52
CA VAL A 88 11.30 -14.37 -24.08
C VAL A 88 9.80 -14.13 -24.21
N GLY A 89 9.33 -12.96 -23.77
CA GLY A 89 7.90 -12.68 -23.59
C GLY A 89 7.37 -13.08 -22.21
N GLY A 90 6.15 -12.66 -21.90
CA GLY A 90 5.52 -12.85 -20.59
C GLY A 90 6.08 -11.95 -19.48
N MET A 91 5.55 -12.15 -18.27
CA MET A 91 6.07 -11.50 -17.06
C MET A 91 7.28 -12.26 -16.54
N ASN A 92 8.48 -11.73 -16.74
CA ASN A 92 9.71 -12.29 -16.19
C ASN A 92 10.10 -11.54 -14.91
N PHE A 93 10.09 -12.23 -13.77
CA PHE A 93 10.65 -11.73 -12.52
C PHE A 93 12.12 -12.15 -12.43
N SER A 94 13.00 -11.19 -12.10
CA SER A 94 14.40 -11.53 -11.91
C SER A 94 14.58 -12.42 -10.67
N PRO A 95 15.55 -13.36 -10.67
CA PRO A 95 15.83 -14.18 -9.49
C PRO A 95 16.14 -13.35 -8.24
N GLU A 96 16.86 -12.23 -8.40
CA GLU A 96 17.23 -11.30 -7.34
C GLU A 96 16.01 -10.62 -6.74
N PHE A 97 15.08 -10.16 -7.58
CA PHE A 97 13.81 -9.60 -7.12
C PHE A 97 13.01 -10.62 -6.31
N THR A 98 12.92 -11.84 -6.82
CA THR A 98 12.16 -12.93 -6.17
C THR A 98 12.77 -13.29 -4.81
N ALA A 99 14.11 -13.39 -4.74
CA ALA A 99 14.83 -13.63 -3.50
C ALA A 99 14.63 -12.49 -2.48
N LEU A 100 14.73 -11.22 -2.92
CA LEU A 100 14.47 -10.05 -2.08
C LEU A 100 13.05 -10.07 -1.52
N LEU A 101 12.08 -10.30 -2.40
CA LEU A 101 10.66 -10.29 -2.07
C LEU A 101 10.33 -11.36 -1.03
N ILE A 102 10.77 -12.60 -1.27
CA ILE A 102 10.53 -13.72 -0.36
C ILE A 102 11.23 -13.47 0.98
N GLY A 103 12.51 -13.07 0.96
CA GLY A 103 13.28 -12.79 2.17
C GLY A 103 12.62 -11.72 3.05
N LEU A 104 12.24 -10.59 2.45
CA LEU A 104 11.56 -9.51 3.16
C LEU A 104 10.16 -9.91 3.65
N ALA A 105 9.39 -10.65 2.84
CA ALA A 105 8.04 -11.08 3.19
C ALA A 105 8.06 -12.05 4.38
N VAL A 106 8.93 -13.08 4.34
CA VAL A 106 9.07 -14.05 5.43
C VAL A 106 9.55 -13.37 6.70
N TYR A 107 10.60 -12.55 6.61
CA TYR A 107 11.10 -11.77 7.75
C TYR A 107 9.99 -10.91 8.36
N THR A 108 9.33 -10.09 7.54
CA THR A 108 8.36 -9.10 8.03
C THR A 108 7.08 -9.75 8.55
N SER A 109 6.62 -10.84 7.93
CA SER A 109 5.44 -11.58 8.40
C SER A 109 5.65 -12.19 9.79
N ALA A 110 6.84 -12.71 10.10
CA ALA A 110 7.16 -13.23 11.43
C ALA A 110 7.06 -12.13 12.50
N PHE A 111 7.62 -10.95 12.24
CA PHE A 111 7.52 -9.80 13.15
C PHE A 111 6.08 -9.30 13.31
N ILE A 112 5.33 -9.19 12.21
CA ILE A 112 3.91 -8.78 12.24
C ILE A 112 3.08 -9.79 13.05
N ALA A 113 3.31 -11.09 12.88
CA ALA A 113 2.61 -12.13 13.63
C ALA A 113 2.83 -11.96 15.15
N GLU A 114 4.06 -11.67 15.56
CA GLU A 114 4.41 -11.46 16.97
C GLU A 114 3.78 -10.18 17.55
N VAL A 115 3.75 -9.11 16.77
CA VAL A 115 3.06 -7.86 17.14
C VAL A 115 1.56 -8.09 17.31
N VAL A 116 0.92 -8.79 16.38
CA VAL A 116 -0.51 -9.12 16.44
C VAL A 116 -0.80 -10.03 17.64
N ARG A 117 0.02 -11.07 17.85
CA ARG A 117 -0.09 -11.99 19.00
C ARG A 117 0.00 -11.22 20.32
N SER A 118 1.00 -10.35 20.45
CA SER A 118 1.22 -9.53 21.65
C SER A 118 0.08 -8.55 21.90
N GLY A 119 -0.43 -7.91 20.84
CA GLY A 119 -1.58 -7.00 20.93
C GLY A 119 -2.87 -7.70 21.37
N ILE A 120 -3.12 -8.93 20.88
CA ILE A 120 -4.25 -9.75 21.30
C ILE A 120 -4.12 -10.20 22.77
N GLN A 121 -2.89 -10.49 23.22
CA GLN A 121 -2.62 -10.90 24.61
C GLN A 121 -2.70 -9.74 25.61
N ALA A 122 -2.50 -8.51 25.15
CA ALA A 122 -2.60 -7.30 25.98
C ALA A 122 -4.06 -6.96 26.39
N VAL A 123 -5.07 -7.53 25.72
CA VAL A 123 -6.48 -7.33 26.09
C VAL A 123 -6.81 -8.07 27.38
N VAL A 124 -7.44 -7.36 28.32
CA VAL A 124 -7.80 -7.88 29.66
C VAL A 124 -8.66 -9.15 29.55
N ARG A 125 -8.24 -10.23 30.25
CA ARG A 125 -8.91 -11.54 30.21
C ARG A 125 -10.40 -11.46 30.61
N GLY A 126 -10.74 -10.59 31.56
CA GLY A 126 -12.12 -10.37 32.01
C GLY A 126 -13.08 -9.95 30.89
N GLN A 127 -12.62 -9.24 29.85
CA GLN A 127 -13.43 -8.88 28.69
C GLN A 127 -13.81 -10.11 27.86
N ARG A 128 -12.90 -11.09 27.73
CA ARG A 128 -13.18 -12.36 27.06
C ARG A 128 -14.14 -13.23 27.87
N GLU A 129 -13.94 -13.28 29.18
CA GLU A 129 -14.81 -14.04 30.09
C GLU A 129 -16.23 -13.46 30.13
N ALA A 130 -16.38 -12.15 30.26
CA ALA A 130 -17.68 -11.47 30.21
C ALA A 130 -18.40 -11.70 28.87
N ALA A 131 -17.69 -11.59 27.74
CA ALA A 131 -18.23 -11.84 26.42
C ALA A 131 -18.76 -13.28 26.27
N ARG A 132 -18.04 -14.27 26.82
CA ARG A 132 -18.49 -15.66 26.89
C ARG A 132 -19.70 -15.85 27.80
N SER A 133 -19.75 -15.15 28.93
CA SER A 133 -20.90 -15.21 29.86
C SER A 133 -22.21 -14.71 29.24
N VAL A 134 -22.14 -13.82 28.24
CA VAL A 134 -23.31 -13.32 27.49
C VAL A 134 -23.65 -14.24 26.28
N GLY A 135 -22.95 -15.36 26.13
CA GLY A 135 -23.26 -16.38 25.12
C GLY A 135 -22.63 -16.13 23.74
N LEU A 136 -21.63 -15.25 23.62
CA LEU A 136 -20.89 -15.06 22.37
C LEU A 136 -19.99 -16.26 22.06
N LYS A 137 -20.00 -16.72 20.80
CA LYS A 137 -19.07 -17.74 20.28
C LYS A 137 -17.65 -17.18 20.21
N GLU A 138 -16.62 -18.02 20.32
CA GLU A 138 -15.21 -17.56 20.31
C GLU A 138 -14.83 -16.68 19.10
N SER A 139 -15.38 -16.98 17.91
CA SER A 139 -15.19 -16.13 16.72
C SER A 139 -15.83 -14.73 16.88
N GLN A 140 -16.96 -14.63 17.57
CA GLN A 140 -17.63 -13.37 17.90
C GLN A 140 -16.87 -12.61 19.00
N VAL A 141 -16.38 -13.31 20.03
CA VAL A 141 -15.54 -12.72 21.09
C VAL A 141 -14.29 -12.09 20.47
N LEU A 142 -13.60 -12.82 19.58
CA LEU A 142 -12.44 -12.31 18.87
C LEU A 142 -12.79 -11.08 18.01
N ARG A 143 -13.82 -11.17 17.16
CA ARG A 143 -14.17 -10.13 16.19
C ARG A 143 -14.76 -8.86 16.82
N LEU A 144 -15.61 -9.01 17.84
CA LEU A 144 -16.42 -7.91 18.38
C LEU A 144 -15.81 -7.29 19.64
N VAL A 145 -15.00 -8.03 20.40
CA VAL A 145 -14.49 -7.57 21.69
C VAL A 145 -12.96 -7.43 21.64
N VAL A 146 -12.27 -8.50 21.29
CA VAL A 146 -10.80 -8.54 21.40
C VAL A 146 -10.11 -7.73 20.31
N ILE A 147 -10.44 -7.96 19.03
CA ILE A 147 -9.79 -7.27 17.90
C ILE A 147 -9.95 -5.75 17.99
N PRO A 148 -11.16 -5.20 18.23
CA PRO A 148 -11.33 -3.74 18.36
C PRO A 148 -10.48 -3.13 19.48
N GLN A 149 -10.32 -3.83 20.61
CA GLN A 149 -9.48 -3.39 21.73
C GLN A 149 -7.98 -3.58 21.49
N ALA A 150 -7.59 -4.58 20.69
CA ALA A 150 -6.20 -4.85 20.35
C ALA A 150 -5.63 -3.89 19.29
N ILE A 151 -6.46 -3.34 18.39
CA ILE A 151 -6.02 -2.45 17.30
C ILE A 151 -5.18 -1.25 17.79
N PRO A 152 -5.60 -0.47 18.80
CA PRO A 152 -4.81 0.66 19.31
C PRO A 152 -3.44 0.25 19.87
N ILE A 153 -3.29 -1.01 20.28
CA ILE A 153 -2.03 -1.57 20.81
C ILE A 153 -1.14 -2.07 19.66
N ILE A 154 -1.74 -2.65 18.62
CA ILE A 154 -1.05 -3.24 17.45
C ILE A 154 -0.52 -2.17 16.48
N VAL A 155 -1.27 -1.10 16.27
CA VAL A 155 -0.97 -0.10 15.23
C VAL A 155 0.37 0.63 15.42
N PRO A 156 0.72 1.13 16.63
CA PRO A 156 2.00 1.82 16.83
C PRO A 156 3.25 0.98 16.49
N PRO A 157 3.39 -0.29 16.91
CA PRO A 157 4.54 -1.11 16.52
C PRO A 157 4.55 -1.50 15.03
N LEU A 158 3.39 -1.71 14.40
CA LEU A 158 3.34 -1.97 12.94
C LEU A 158 3.89 -0.81 12.12
N THR A 159 3.64 0.40 12.58
CA THR A 159 4.15 1.64 11.98
C THR A 159 5.68 1.63 11.88
N SER A 160 6.36 1.26 12.96
CA SER A 160 7.82 1.09 12.96
C SER A 160 8.28 -0.06 12.07
N GLN A 161 7.51 -1.16 12.00
CA GLN A 161 7.83 -2.28 11.12
C GLN A 161 7.79 -1.90 9.64
N TYR A 162 6.84 -1.06 9.21
CA TYR A 162 6.81 -0.54 7.83
C TYR A 162 8.01 0.36 7.52
N LEU A 163 8.44 1.20 8.46
CA LEU A 163 9.65 2.01 8.30
C LEU A 163 10.90 1.11 8.16
N ASN A 164 10.97 0.04 8.94
CA ASN A 164 12.05 -0.94 8.84
C ASN A 164 12.00 -1.71 7.53
N LEU A 165 10.82 -2.07 7.03
CA LEU A 165 10.69 -2.71 5.72
C LEU A 165 11.26 -1.83 4.61
N ALA A 166 10.94 -0.54 4.61
CA ALA A 166 11.48 0.41 3.64
C ALA A 166 13.02 0.49 3.72
N LYS A 167 13.59 0.56 4.93
CA LYS A 167 15.05 0.58 5.13
C LYS A 167 15.73 -0.74 4.76
N ASN A 168 15.11 -1.88 5.07
CA ASN A 168 15.68 -3.20 4.79
C ASN A 168 15.60 -3.53 3.29
N SER A 169 14.63 -2.96 2.58
CA SER A 169 14.50 -3.16 1.13
C SER A 169 15.71 -2.65 0.34
N SER A 170 16.39 -1.61 0.83
CA SER A 170 17.62 -1.10 0.20
C SER A 170 18.88 -1.92 0.48
N LEU A 171 18.79 -2.97 1.31
CA LEU A 171 19.87 -3.94 1.46
C LEU A 171 19.87 -5.00 0.33
N GLY A 172 18.93 -4.91 -0.61
CA GLY A 172 18.84 -5.77 -1.79
C GLY A 172 20.07 -5.72 -2.70
N ILE A 173 20.92 -4.69 -2.58
CA ILE A 173 22.21 -4.64 -3.25
C ILE A 173 23.11 -5.86 -2.95
N PHE A 174 23.04 -6.44 -1.75
CA PHE A 174 23.88 -7.61 -1.40
C PHE A 174 23.58 -8.85 -2.22
N ILE A 175 22.40 -8.91 -2.85
CA ILE A 175 21.99 -9.99 -3.75
C ILE A 175 21.94 -9.53 -5.21
N GLY A 176 22.53 -8.36 -5.53
CA GLY A 176 22.61 -7.83 -6.89
C GLY A 176 21.31 -7.23 -7.44
N PHE A 177 20.33 -6.93 -6.58
CA PHE A 177 19.09 -6.32 -7.04
C PHE A 177 19.29 -4.81 -7.35
N PRO A 178 18.93 -4.33 -8.56
CA PRO A 178 19.06 -2.93 -8.97
C PRO A 178 18.07 -2.02 -8.23
N ASP A 179 18.45 -1.58 -7.04
CA ASP A 179 17.72 -0.54 -6.32
C ASP A 179 18.32 0.86 -6.57
N LEU A 180 17.80 1.87 -5.86
CA LEU A 180 18.25 3.25 -5.99
C LEU A 180 19.76 3.42 -5.73
N PHE A 181 20.33 2.61 -4.83
CA PHE A 181 21.75 2.69 -4.50
C PHE A 181 22.59 2.15 -5.65
N MET A 182 22.18 1.03 -6.27
CA MET A 182 22.92 0.44 -7.40
C MET A 182 22.88 1.33 -8.66
N VAL A 183 21.77 2.05 -8.88
CA VAL A 183 21.71 3.11 -9.91
C VAL A 183 22.73 4.21 -9.60
N GLY A 184 22.83 4.60 -8.33
CA GLY A 184 23.84 5.53 -7.84
C GLY A 184 25.28 5.09 -8.12
N GLU A 185 25.64 3.85 -7.76
CA GLU A 185 26.96 3.29 -8.07
C GLU A 185 27.24 3.28 -9.58
N THR A 186 26.24 2.95 -10.40
CA THR A 186 26.39 2.98 -11.86
C THR A 186 26.75 4.39 -12.34
N VAL A 187 26.08 5.42 -11.82
CA VAL A 187 26.38 6.82 -12.15
C VAL A 187 27.76 7.22 -11.65
N ILE A 188 28.18 6.78 -10.46
CA ILE A 188 29.53 7.03 -9.93
C ILE A 188 30.58 6.42 -10.86
N ASN A 189 30.39 5.18 -11.30
CA ASN A 189 31.32 4.50 -12.19
C ASN A 189 31.39 5.15 -13.58
N GLN A 190 30.29 5.75 -14.06
CA GLN A 190 30.25 6.45 -15.35
C GLN A 190 30.80 7.88 -15.30
N THR A 191 30.58 8.61 -14.20
CA THR A 191 30.89 10.04 -14.08
C THR A 191 32.15 10.32 -13.27
N GLY A 192 32.62 9.37 -12.47
CA GLY A 192 33.68 9.54 -11.49
C GLY A 192 33.31 10.44 -10.30
N GLN A 193 32.05 10.88 -10.18
CA GLN A 193 31.62 11.84 -9.16
C GLN A 193 30.98 11.15 -7.95
N SER A 194 31.78 10.62 -7.04
CA SER A 194 31.27 9.89 -5.87
C SER A 194 30.53 10.78 -4.87
N ILE A 195 31.10 11.94 -4.51
CA ILE A 195 30.57 12.80 -3.43
C ILE A 195 29.15 13.32 -3.75
N PRO A 196 28.89 13.95 -4.92
CA PRO A 196 27.56 14.48 -5.22
C PRO A 196 26.49 13.40 -5.34
N VAL A 197 26.85 12.25 -5.91
CA VAL A 197 25.93 11.13 -6.11
C VAL A 197 25.56 10.48 -4.77
N PHE A 198 26.52 10.23 -3.88
CA PHE A 198 26.22 9.75 -2.53
C PHE A 198 25.35 10.74 -1.74
N ALA A 199 25.63 12.04 -1.84
CA ALA A 199 24.79 13.06 -1.19
C ALA A 199 23.35 13.04 -1.70
N MET A 200 23.14 12.84 -3.00
CA MET A 200 21.82 12.73 -3.60
C MET A 200 21.08 11.47 -3.12
N ILE A 201 21.75 10.32 -3.09
CA ILE A 201 21.18 9.05 -2.60
C ILE A 201 20.75 9.21 -1.13
N MET A 202 21.62 9.75 -0.28
CA MET A 202 21.32 10.00 1.14
C MET A 202 20.13 10.94 1.31
N MET A 203 20.04 11.99 0.48
CA MET A 203 18.93 12.93 0.50
C MET A 203 17.60 12.26 0.12
N VAL A 204 17.58 11.42 -0.92
CA VAL A 204 16.37 10.70 -1.33
C VAL A 204 15.91 9.73 -0.24
N TYR A 205 16.84 8.94 0.34
CA TYR A 205 16.51 8.06 1.47
C TYR A 205 16.02 8.83 2.70
N LEU A 206 16.59 10.01 2.98
CA LEU A 206 16.11 10.87 4.06
C LEU A 206 14.69 11.37 3.81
N ILE A 207 14.39 11.86 2.60
CA ILE A 207 13.05 12.33 2.22
C ILE A 207 12.03 11.19 2.32
N MET A 208 12.36 10.01 1.82
CA MET A 208 11.53 8.81 1.95
C MET A 208 11.25 8.47 3.41
N SER A 209 12.29 8.49 4.26
CA SER A 209 12.19 8.21 5.69
C SER A 209 11.31 9.23 6.41
N LEU A 210 11.51 10.52 6.15
CA LEU A 210 10.71 11.61 6.75
C LEU A 210 9.26 11.58 6.27
N THR A 211 9.02 11.35 4.97
CA THR A 211 7.67 11.25 4.41
C THR A 211 6.92 10.08 5.01
N THR A 212 7.57 8.91 5.11
CA THR A 212 6.99 7.72 5.75
C THR A 212 6.72 8.00 7.22
N SER A 213 7.67 8.58 7.96
CA SER A 213 7.49 8.93 9.37
C SER A 213 6.35 9.93 9.59
N ALA A 214 6.22 10.94 8.73
CA ALA A 214 5.15 11.93 8.79
C ALA A 214 3.76 11.30 8.56
N PHE A 215 3.64 10.47 7.52
CA PHE A 215 2.41 9.71 7.23
C PHE A 215 2.01 8.82 8.41
N MET A 216 3.00 8.13 8.96
CA MET A 216 2.85 7.24 10.10
C MET A 216 2.44 7.96 11.39
N ASN A 217 3.06 9.11 11.69
CA ASN A 217 2.68 9.96 12.81
C ASN A 217 1.25 10.50 12.67
N TRP A 218 0.87 10.88 11.45
CA TRP A 218 -0.51 11.30 11.15
C TRP A 218 -1.50 10.15 11.38
N TYR A 219 -1.20 8.95 10.88
CA TYR A 219 -2.04 7.77 11.04
C TYR A 219 -2.21 7.37 12.52
N ASN A 220 -1.10 7.33 13.28
CA ASN A 220 -1.12 6.99 14.70
C ASN A 220 -2.01 7.97 15.50
N ARG A 221 -1.86 9.28 15.28
CA ARG A 221 -2.68 10.32 15.92
C ARG A 221 -4.18 10.15 15.69
N ARG A 222 -4.60 9.55 14.56
CA ARG A 222 -6.01 9.32 14.24
C ARG A 222 -6.58 8.10 14.95
N ILE A 223 -5.79 7.04 15.11
CA ILE A 223 -6.23 5.79 15.75
C ILE A 223 -6.23 5.89 17.27
N THR A 224 -5.22 6.50 17.89
CA THR A 224 -5.15 6.62 19.35
C THR A 224 -6.27 7.48 19.95
N ARG A 225 -6.87 8.38 19.16
CA ARG A 225 -8.04 9.19 19.59
C ARG A 225 -9.32 8.38 19.79
N ILE A 226 -9.41 7.18 19.23
CA ILE A 226 -10.62 6.33 19.30
C ILE A 226 -10.60 5.46 20.57
N GLY A 227 -9.44 5.25 21.19
CA GLY A 227 -9.25 4.40 22.38
C GLY A 227 -9.35 5.11 23.73
N ARG A 228 -9.91 6.33 23.79
CA ARG A 228 -10.19 7.06 25.04
C ARG A 228 -11.67 7.38 25.16
#